data_AF-A0A535CN87-F1
#
_entry.id   AF-A0A535CN87-F1
#
_cell.length_a   1.000
_cell.length_b   1.000
_cell.length_c   1.000
_cell.angle_alpha   90.00
_cell.angle_beta   90.00
_cell.angle_gamma   90.00
#
_symmetry.space_group_name_H-M   'P 1'
#
loop_
_entity.id
_entity.type
_entity.pdbx_description
1 polymer ?
#
loop_
_entity_poly.entity_id
_entity_poly.type
_entity_poly.pdbx_seq_one_letter_code
_entity_poly.pdbx_strand_id
1 'polypeptide(L)' 'MIRSPAEILREYGPFPGVDHVHGVTFDGQHVWFASGGKLNAFDPASGKTVRSIDVAAHA' A
#
# COMPACT_ATOMS: atom_id res chain seq x y z
N MET A 1 4.87 30.28 -2.15
CA MET A 1 4.45 28.91 -1.78
C MET A 1 4.46 28.81 -0.27
N ILE A 2 3.29 28.66 0.36
CA ILE A 2 3.20 28.43 1.82
C ILE A 2 3.50 26.95 2.04
N ARG A 3 4.42 26.64 2.95
CA ARG A 3 4.79 25.27 3.31
C ARG A 3 4.39 25.05 4.76
N SER A 4 3.50 24.11 5.00
CA SER A 4 3.20 23.58 6.34
C SER A 4 3.93 22.23 6.51
N PRO A 5 4.35 21.89 7.74
CA PRO A 5 4.85 20.56 8.01
C PRO A 5 3.75 19.52 7.78
N ALA A 6 4.12 18.38 7.19
CA ALA A 6 3.24 17.22 7.13
C ALA A 6 3.27 16.50 8.48
N GLU A 7 2.10 16.09 8.97
CA GLU A 7 1.97 15.23 10.13
C GLU A 7 1.76 13.79 9.67
N ILE A 8 2.56 12.87 10.23
CA ILE A 8 2.40 11.44 9.97
C ILE A 8 1.31 10.92 10.90
N LEU A 9 0.12 10.68 10.34
CA LEU A 9 -1.01 10.17 11.13
C LEU A 9 -0.89 8.67 11.39
N ARG A 10 -0.39 7.92 10.39
CA ARG A 10 -0.27 6.45 10.40
C ARG A 10 0.84 6.00 9.48
N GLU A 11 1.47 4.89 9.83
CA GLU A 11 2.43 4.18 9.01
C GLU A 11 1.95 2.75 8.79
N TYR A 12 2.08 2.24 7.56
CA TYR A 12 1.70 0.87 7.23
C TYR A 12 2.90 0.12 6.69
N GLY A 13 3.10 -1.08 7.24
CA GLY A 13 4.25 -1.93 6.95
C GLY A 13 5.16 -2.08 8.18
N PRO A 14 6.26 -2.84 8.04
CA PRO A 14 6.65 -3.61 6.87
C PRO A 14 5.62 -4.69 6.53
N PHE A 15 5.33 -4.88 5.24
CA PHE A 15 4.41 -5.92 4.80
C PHE A 15 5.15 -7.25 4.69
N PRO A 16 4.66 -8.35 5.30
CA PRO A 16 5.37 -9.64 5.27
C PRO A 16 5.58 -10.15 3.85
N GLY A 17 6.81 -10.55 3.52
CA GLY A 17 7.17 -11.09 2.20
C GLY A 17 7.16 -10.06 1.06
N VAL A 18 7.18 -8.77 1.40
CA VAL A 18 7.23 -7.67 0.43
C VAL A 18 8.55 -6.93 0.60
N ASP A 19 9.46 -7.14 -0.35
CA ASP A 19 10.78 -6.49 -0.34
C ASP A 19 10.68 -5.03 -0.79
N HIS A 20 9.86 -4.77 -1.82
CA HIS A 20 9.70 -3.45 -2.43
C HIS A 20 8.24 -3.17 -2.80
N VAL A 21 7.83 -1.91 -2.62
CA VAL A 21 6.55 -1.38 -3.10
C VAL A 21 6.80 -0.58 -4.37
N HIS A 22 6.27 -1.04 -5.50
CA HIS A 22 6.49 -0.44 -6.83
C HIS A 22 5.43 0.60 -7.21
N GLY A 23 4.33 0.68 -6.44
CA GLY A 23 3.24 1.62 -6.69
C GLY A 23 2.14 1.45 -5.65
N VAL A 24 1.40 2.54 -5.41
CA VAL A 24 0.27 2.59 -4.47
C VAL A 24 -0.91 3.31 -5.11
N THR A 25 -2.12 2.80 -4.90
CA THR A 25 -3.37 3.47 -5.30
C THR A 25 -4.48 3.20 -4.26
N PHE A 26 -5.59 3.93 -4.35
CA PHE A 26 -6.74 3.79 -3.45
C PHE A 26 -8.02 3.75 -4.27
N ASP A 27 -8.88 2.75 -4.02
CA ASP A 27 -10.12 2.53 -4.78
C ASP A 27 -11.37 3.17 -4.13
N GLY A 28 -11.20 3.88 -3.01
CA GLY A 28 -12.29 4.42 -2.18
C GLY A 28 -12.54 3.62 -0.90
N GLN A 29 -11.99 2.41 -0.78
CA GLN A 29 -12.16 1.55 0.39
C GLN A 29 -10.84 0.91 0.84
N HIS A 30 -10.03 0.39 -0.08
CA HIS A 30 -8.78 -0.30 0.20
C HIS A 30 -7.59 0.40 -0.45
N VAL A 31 -6.47 0.37 0.26
CA VAL A 31 -5.19 0.78 -0.30
C VAL A 31 -4.57 -0.40 -1.01
N TRP A 32 -4.27 -0.22 -2.28
CA TRP A 32 -3.65 -1.21 -3.14
C TRP A 32 -2.17 -0.90 -3.33
N PHE A 33 -1.32 -1.91 -3.25
CA PHE A 33 0.11 -1.76 -3.43
C PHE A 33 0.72 -2.93 -4.21
N ALA A 34 1.66 -2.59 -5.08
CA ALA A 34 2.34 -3.54 -5.97
C ALA A 34 3.61 -4.08 -5.31
N SER A 35 3.75 -5.40 -5.20
CA SER A 35 4.91 -6.08 -4.57
C SER A 35 5.65 -6.99 -5.55
N GLY A 36 5.82 -6.55 -6.80
CA GLY A 36 6.57 -7.26 -7.85
C GLY A 36 5.76 -8.37 -8.52
N GLY A 37 5.45 -9.44 -7.79
CA GLY A 37 4.69 -10.59 -8.31
C GLY A 37 3.19 -10.55 -8.02
N LYS A 38 2.74 -9.59 -7.19
CA LYS A 38 1.37 -9.50 -6.71
C LYS A 38 0.90 -8.07 -6.56
N LEU A 39 -0.40 -7.88 -6.68
CA LEU A 39 -1.10 -6.68 -6.26
C LEU A 39 -1.87 -6.98 -4.97
N ASN A 40 -1.51 -6.33 -3.88
CA ASN A 40 -2.10 -6.55 -2.56
C ASN A 40 -3.02 -5.38 -2.21
N ALA A 41 -4.08 -5.66 -1.46
CA ALA A 41 -4.95 -4.64 -0.87
C ALA A 41 -4.94 -4.79 0.65
N PHE A 42 -4.83 -3.68 1.37
CA PHE A 42 -5.07 -3.64 2.82
C PHE A 42 -6.16 -2.64 3.17
N ASP A 43 -6.84 -2.92 4.27
CA ASP A 43 -7.80 -1.99 4.87
C ASP A 43 -7.02 -0.94 5.70
N PRO A 44 -7.09 0.35 5.37
CA PRO A 44 -6.37 1.39 6.11
C PRO A 44 -6.88 1.59 7.55
N ALA A 45 -8.12 1.22 7.88
CA ALA A 45 -8.60 1.36 9.24
C ALA A 45 -7.92 0.35 10.19
N SER A 46 -7.73 -0.89 9.72
CA SER A 46 -7.14 -1.98 10.51
C SER A 46 -5.68 -2.28 10.21
N GLY A 47 -5.15 -1.82 9.07
CA GLY A 47 -3.81 -2.13 8.56
C GLY A 47 -3.66 -3.57 8.03
N LYS A 48 -4.75 -4.35 7.96
CA LYS A 48 -4.69 -5.76 7.56
C LYS A 48 -4.80 -5.92 6.05
N THR A 49 -3.97 -6.78 5.47
CA THR A 49 -4.12 -7.22 4.08
C THR A 49 -5.43 -8.00 3.95
N VAL A 50 -6.34 -7.52 3.09
CA VAL A 50 -7.66 -8.11 2.88
C VAL A 50 -7.75 -8.87 1.55
N ARG A 51 -6.85 -8.59 0.61
CA ARG A 51 -6.85 -9.22 -0.71
C ARG A 51 -5.45 -9.27 -1.31
N SER A 52 -5.20 -10.29 -2.13
CA SER A 52 -4.00 -10.40 -2.97
C SER A 52 -4.41 -10.97 -4.33
N ILE A 53 -3.83 -10.43 -5.40
CA ILE A 53 -4.03 -10.88 -6.77
C ILE A 53 -2.65 -11.27 -7.31
N ASP A 54 -2.52 -12.53 -7.74
CA ASP A 54 -1.32 -13.05 -8.38
C ASP A 54 -1.21 -12.52 -9.82
N VAL A 55 -0.78 -11.28 -9.92
CA VAL A 55 -0.51 -10.59 -11.18
C VAL A 55 0.83 -9.90 -11.06
N ALA A 56 1.64 -10.02 -12.11
CA ALA A 56 2.90 -9.32 -12.21
C ALA A 56 2.64 -7.80 -12.09
N ALA A 57 3.13 -7.23 -11.00
CA ALA A 57 2.97 -5.83 -10.61
C ALA A 57 4.36 -5.21 -10.45
N HIS A 58 5.21 -5.46 -11.43
CA HIS A 58 6.50 -4.82 -11.58
C HIS A 58 6.30 -3.50 -12.34
N ALA A 59 6.85 -2.41 -11.81
CA ALA A 59 6.99 -1.13 -12.48
C ALA A 59 8.47 -0.85 -12.70
#